data_AF-A0A0D0BLL5-F1
#
_entry.id   AF-A0A0D0BLL5-F1
#
_cell.length_a   1.000
_cell.length_b   1.000
_cell.length_c   1.000
_cell.angle_alpha   90.00
_cell.angle_beta   90.00
_cell.angle_gamma   90.00
#
_symmetry.space_group_name_H-M   'P 1'
#
loop_
_entity.id
_entity.type
_entity.pdbx_description
1 polymer ?
#
loop_
_entity_poly.entity_id
_entity_poly.type
_entity_poly.pdbx_seq_one_letter_code
_entity_poly.pdbx_strand_id
1 'polypeptide(L)'
;MSWFSRSSSEESPAATRQDRQKCWESRDQYFECLDAAGVLTAGEEGTACSKSKLQYEKSCAKSWIDYFNKRRVLAEKQKDMLAQSHLQSQEVKRKL
;
A
#
# COMPACT_ATOMS: atom_id res chain seq x y z
N MET A 1 -17.47 -7.85 -40.45
CA MET A 1 -17.84 -6.44 -40.19
C MET A 1 -18.45 -6.36 -38.80
N SER A 2 -17.95 -5.41 -38.01
CA SER A 2 -18.55 -4.78 -36.82
C SER A 2 -19.16 -5.67 -35.73
N TRP A 3 -18.30 -6.09 -34.81
CA TRP A 3 -18.67 -6.43 -33.45
C TRP A 3 -17.54 -5.96 -32.56
N PHE A 4 -17.70 -4.74 -32.06
CA PHE A 4 -17.17 -4.16 -30.82
C PHE A 4 -17.32 -2.65 -30.98
N SER A 5 -18.57 -2.18 -31.11
CA SER A 5 -18.91 -0.84 -30.62
C SER A 5 -18.92 -0.90 -29.10
N ARG A 6 -17.73 -0.96 -28.50
CA ARG A 6 -17.57 -0.70 -27.07
C ARG A 6 -17.63 0.81 -26.92
N SER A 7 -18.79 1.35 -26.59
CA SER A 7 -18.91 2.73 -26.10
C SER A 7 -18.13 2.80 -24.78
N SER A 8 -16.83 3.06 -24.88
CA SER A 8 -15.95 3.25 -23.74
C SER A 8 -16.09 4.70 -23.32
N SER A 9 -17.12 5.01 -22.55
CA SER A 9 -17.30 6.33 -21.94
C SER A 9 -18.31 6.29 -20.80
N GLU A 10 -18.22 5.25 -19.96
CA GLU A 10 -18.55 5.40 -18.54
C GLU A 10 -17.21 5.61 -17.82
N GLU A 11 -16.63 6.79 -18.06
CA GLU A 11 -15.40 7.24 -17.42
C GLU A 11 -15.75 7.60 -15.98
N SER A 12 -15.86 6.58 -15.12
CA SER A 12 -15.54 6.75 -13.69
C SER A 12 -14.26 7.56 -13.65
N PRO A 13 -14.16 8.71 -12.95
CA PRO A 13 -13.08 9.66 -13.13
C PRO A 13 -11.76 8.91 -12.96
N ALA A 14 -11.15 8.56 -14.09
CA ALA A 14 -9.96 7.75 -14.11
C ALA A 14 -8.88 8.71 -13.64
N ALA A 15 -8.68 8.76 -12.33
CA ALA A 15 -7.88 9.75 -11.62
C ALA A 15 -6.72 10.17 -12.50
N THR A 16 -6.66 11.44 -12.87
CA THR A 16 -5.71 11.94 -13.87
C THR A 16 -4.29 11.54 -13.44
N ARG A 17 -3.33 11.46 -14.37
CA ARG A 17 -1.91 11.18 -13.99
C ARG A 17 -1.42 12.06 -12.83
N GLN A 18 -1.87 13.32 -12.80
CA GLN A 18 -1.56 14.28 -11.73
C GLN A 18 -2.25 13.94 -10.40
N ASP A 19 -3.48 13.42 -10.42
CA ASP A 19 -4.19 13.00 -9.20
C ASP A 19 -3.55 11.75 -8.59
N ARG A 20 -3.04 10.83 -9.43
CA ARG A 20 -2.25 9.68 -8.98
C ARG A 20 -0.95 10.10 -8.30
N GLN A 21 -0.27 11.12 -8.84
CA GLN A 21 0.95 11.66 -8.24
C GLN A 21 0.68 12.21 -6.82
N LYS A 22 -0.38 13.02 -6.66
CA LYS A 22 -0.83 13.53 -5.35
C LYS A 22 -1.21 12.41 -4.38
N CYS A 23 -1.85 11.36 -4.90
CA CYS A 23 -2.17 10.16 -4.11
C CYS A 23 -0.90 9.46 -3.60
N TRP A 24 0.15 9.33 -4.42
CA TRP A 24 1.41 8.72 -3.96
C TRP A 24 2.15 9.60 -2.95
N GLU A 25 2.17 10.92 -3.15
CA GLU A 25 2.79 11.85 -2.19
C GLU A 25 2.09 11.83 -0.83
N SER A 26 0.75 11.87 -0.81
CA SER A 26 -0.03 11.77 0.43
C SER A 26 0.07 10.40 1.11
N ARG A 27 0.19 9.32 0.33
CA ARG A 27 0.48 7.97 0.84
C ARG A 27 1.80 7.95 1.59
N ASP A 28 2.85 8.47 0.98
CA ASP A 28 4.20 8.40 1.54
C ASP A 28 4.29 9.21 2.84
N GLN A 29 3.68 10.40 2.89
CA GLN A 29 3.58 11.19 4.12
C GLN A 29 2.80 10.48 5.24
N TYR A 30 1.74 9.75 4.90
CA TYR A 30 0.98 8.98 5.88
C TYR A 30 1.80 7.79 6.40
N PHE A 31 2.45 7.05 5.51
CA PHE A 31 3.26 5.88 5.88
C PHE A 31 4.52 6.25 6.66
N GLU A 32 5.19 7.36 6.33
CA GLU A 32 6.29 7.88 7.15
C GLU A 32 5.85 8.18 8.58
N CYS A 33 4.64 8.72 8.76
CA CYS A 33 4.09 8.95 10.10
C CYS A 33 3.79 7.64 10.82
N LEU A 34 3.25 6.63 10.12
CA LEU A 34 3.02 5.30 10.68
C LEU A 34 4.34 4.63 11.11
N ASP A 35 5.38 4.74 10.28
CA ASP A 35 6.71 4.22 10.56
C ASP A 35 7.32 4.92 11.78
N ALA A 36 7.19 6.25 11.88
CA ALA A 36 7.63 7.00 13.05
C ALA A 36 6.86 6.65 14.33
N ALA A 37 5.58 6.28 14.22
CA ALA A 37 4.75 5.82 15.33
C ALA A 37 4.95 4.33 15.67
N GLY A 38 5.69 3.56 14.85
CA GLY A 38 5.87 2.12 15.03
C GLY A 38 4.61 1.30 14.72
N VAL A 39 3.69 1.83 13.92
CA VAL A 39 2.41 1.19 13.59
C VAL A 39 2.48 0.57 12.19
N LEU A 40 2.32 -0.74 12.09
CA LEU A 40 2.36 -1.44 10.80
C LEU A 40 1.02 -1.35 10.05
N THR A 41 -0.07 -1.35 10.80
CA THR A 41 -1.47 -1.45 10.38
C THR A 41 -2.10 -0.06 10.31
N ALA A 42 -2.31 0.42 9.08
CA ALA A 42 -3.07 1.65 8.83
C ALA A 42 -4.47 1.55 9.45
N GLY A 43 -4.77 2.42 10.41
CA GLY A 43 -6.00 2.42 11.21
C GLY A 43 -5.77 2.16 12.70
N GLU A 44 -4.63 1.59 13.09
CA GLU A 44 -4.29 1.37 14.50
C GLU A 44 -3.49 2.53 15.13
N GLU A 45 -3.13 3.56 14.35
CA GLU A 45 -2.35 4.71 14.84
C GLU A 45 -3.12 5.68 15.76
N GLY A 46 -4.42 5.45 16.01
CA GLY A 46 -5.28 6.33 16.79
C GLY A 46 -5.30 7.76 16.24
N THR A 47 -4.81 8.73 17.02
CA THR A 47 -4.81 10.15 16.66
C THR A 47 -3.49 10.66 16.09
N ALA A 48 -2.41 9.88 16.17
CA ALA A 48 -1.04 10.35 15.88
C ALA A 48 -0.87 10.83 14.43
N CYS A 49 -1.47 10.14 13.46
CA CYS A 49 -1.36 10.46 12.03
C CYS A 49 -2.70 10.87 11.39
N SER A 50 -3.67 11.30 12.19
CA SER A 50 -5.03 11.64 11.75
C SER A 50 -5.08 12.68 10.61
N LYS A 51 -4.20 13.69 10.65
CA LYS A 51 -4.11 14.72 9.60
C LYS A 51 -3.66 14.15 8.25
N SER A 52 -2.57 13.38 8.25
CA SER A 52 -2.04 12.74 7.03
C SER A 52 -3.00 11.69 6.49
N LYS A 53 -3.67 10.94 7.38
CA LYS A 53 -4.73 9.99 7.03
C LYS A 53 -5.89 10.66 6.29
N LEU A 54 -6.40 11.78 6.81
CA LEU A 54 -7.48 12.54 6.15
C LEU A 54 -7.07 13.04 4.76
N GLN A 55 -5.82 13.48 4.60
CA GLN A 55 -5.32 13.95 3.32
C GLN A 55 -5.13 12.79 2.33
N TYR A 56 -4.68 11.65 2.82
CA TYR A 56 -4.55 10.41 2.06
C TYR A 56 -5.91 9.88 1.58
N GLU A 57 -6.92 9.85 2.45
CA GLU A 57 -8.29 9.46 2.12
C GLU A 57 -8.98 10.41 1.13
N LYS A 58 -8.63 11.70 1.15
CA LYS A 58 -9.16 12.69 0.21
C LYS A 58 -8.48 12.65 -1.16
N SER A 59 -7.18 12.33 -1.19
CA SER A 59 -6.36 12.42 -2.42
C SER A 59 -6.33 11.10 -3.20
N CYS A 60 -6.45 9.96 -2.51
CA CYS A 60 -6.50 8.64 -3.14
C CYS A 60 -7.92 8.09 -3.24
N ALA A 61 -8.14 7.27 -4.28
CA ALA A 61 -9.33 6.44 -4.33
C ALA A 61 -9.28 5.34 -3.25
N LYS A 62 -10.43 5.01 -2.66
CA LYS A 62 -10.56 3.98 -1.60
C LYS A 62 -9.95 2.63 -2.00
N SER A 63 -10.11 2.22 -3.25
CA SER A 63 -9.52 0.98 -3.77
C SER A 63 -7.99 0.97 -3.74
N TRP A 64 -7.36 2.11 -3.99
CA TRP A 64 -5.91 2.26 -3.90
C TRP A 64 -5.44 2.24 -2.45
N ILE A 65 -6.18 2.90 -1.56
CA ILE A 65 -5.90 2.90 -0.11
C ILE A 65 -5.93 1.48 0.44
N ASP A 66 -7.00 0.73 0.17
CA ASP A 66 -7.13 -0.67 0.59
C ASP A 66 -5.98 -1.53 0.07
N TYR A 67 -5.59 -1.34 -1.19
CA TYR A 67 -4.49 -2.06 -1.80
C TYR A 67 -3.15 -1.76 -1.11
N PHE A 68 -2.84 -0.49 -0.88
CA PHE A 68 -1.58 -0.09 -0.24
C PHE A 68 -1.51 -0.55 1.23
N ASN A 69 -2.60 -0.41 1.98
CA ASN A 69 -2.68 -0.87 3.37
C ASN A 69 -2.45 -2.38 3.46
N LYS A 70 -3.09 -3.17 2.59
CA LYS A 70 -2.85 -4.62 2.50
C LYS A 70 -1.41 -4.94 2.13
N ARG A 71 -0.83 -4.20 1.17
CA ARG A 71 0.54 -4.42 0.71
C ARG A 71 1.57 -4.18 1.81
N ARG A 72 1.36 -3.18 2.67
CA ARG A 72 2.22 -2.91 3.83
C ARG A 72 2.24 -4.10 4.81
N VAL A 73 1.07 -4.62 5.18
CA VAL A 73 0.96 -5.79 6.06
C VAL A 73 1.56 -7.06 5.44
N LEU A 74 1.35 -7.25 4.13
CA LEU A 74 1.93 -8.40 3.40
C LEU A 74 3.45 -8.32 3.31
N ALA A 75 4.01 -7.13 3.10
CA ALA A 75 5.46 -6.93 3.02
C ALA A 75 6.15 -7.35 4.33
N GLU A 76 5.56 -7.02 5.48
CA GLU A 76 6.10 -7.43 6.78
C GLU A 76 6.00 -8.95 6.99
N LYS A 77 4.85 -9.56 6.69
CA LYS A 77 4.72 -11.04 6.74
C LYS A 77 5.72 -11.74 5.83
N GLN A 78 6.01 -11.16 4.66
CA GLN A 78 6.98 -11.71 3.73
C GLN A 78 8.41 -11.60 4.25
N LYS A 79 8.79 -10.51 4.92
CA LYS A 79 10.10 -10.38 5.57
C LYS A 79 10.33 -11.49 6.59
N ASP A 80 9.34 -11.79 7.44
CA ASP A 80 9.44 -12.84 8.45
C ASP A 80 9.66 -14.22 7.82
N MET A 81 8.88 -14.55 6.77
CA MET A 81 9.02 -15.81 6.05
C MET A 81 10.41 -15.93 5.40
N LEU A 82 10.90 -14.86 4.77
CA LEU A 82 12.23 -14.84 4.16
C LEU A 82 13.32 -15.00 5.24
N ALA A 83 13.20 -14.31 6.37
CA ALA A 83 14.14 -14.45 7.48
C ALA A 83 14.22 -15.91 7.98
N GLN A 84 13.06 -16.58 8.13
CA GLN A 84 13.01 -17.99 8.52
C GLN A 84 13.65 -18.92 7.48
N SER A 85 13.41 -18.69 6.18
CA SER A 85 14.00 -19.52 5.12
C SER A 85 15.53 -19.35 5.05
N HIS A 86 16.03 -18.13 5.25
CA HIS A 86 17.46 -17.86 5.33
C HIS A 86 18.11 -18.58 6.51
N LEU A 87 17.48 -18.55 7.70
CA LEU A 87 17.97 -19.27 8.88
C LEU A 87 18.01 -20.78 8.64
N GLN A 88 16.95 -21.37 8.08
CA GLN A 88 16.91 -22.79 7.73
C GLN A 88 18.04 -23.17 6.77
N SER A 89 18.26 -22.37 5.73
CA SER A 89 19.34 -22.62 4.76
C SER A 89 20.74 -22.54 5.37
N GLN A 90 20.94 -21.62 6.33
CA GLN A 90 22.21 -21.47 7.05
C GLN A 90 22.44 -22.65 8.01
N GLU A 91 21.41 -23.11 8.70
CA GLU A 91 21.50 -24.28 9.58
C GLU A 91 21.86 -25.56 8.82
N VAL A 92 21.27 -25.77 7.64
CA VAL A 92 21.61 -26.90 6.75
C VAL A 92 23.08 -26.82 6.35
N LYS A 93 23.57 -25.65 5.93
CA LYS A 93 24.98 -25.45 5.57
C LYS A 93 25.95 -25.69 6.72
N ARG A 94 25.57 -25.33 7.97
CA ARG A 94 26.43 -25.52 9.15
C ARG A 94 26.56 -26.99 9.56
N LYS A 95 25.60 -27.84 9.21
CA LYS A 95 25.58 -29.27 9.58
C LYS A 95 26.28 -30.18 8.56
N LEU A 96 26.66 -29.64 7.39
CA LEU A 96 27.48 -30.30 6.37
C LEU A 96 28.96 -30.01 6.63
#